data_AF-A0A429WWD8-F1
#
_entry.id   AF-A0A429WWD8-F1
#
_cell.length_a   1.000
_cell.length_b   1.000
_cell.length_c   1.000
_cell.angle_alpha   90.00
_cell.angle_beta   90.00
_cell.angle_gamma   90.00
#
_symmetry.space_group_name_H-M   'P 1'
#
loop_
_entity.id
_entity.type
_entity.pdbx_description
1 polymer ?
#
loop_
_entity_poly.entity_id
_entity_poly.type
_entity_poly.pdbx_seq_one_letter_code
_entity_poly.pdbx_strand_id
1 'polypeptide(L)'
;MEAACADLESRKLEPIAYLTELTAIMAKDRNYAETGIDESSLTAWGTFVDGRVHMVTHNFKPTGTSAPTAETKESQNQKTAGVLAAKPPELPSSRKARLMHSFFTPFDGQPAIAEMSGWLRSHDYALQPGVEGDAHITTLRQIKGDGFFYINTHGGVKRTRYQDDSTPQMYSIQSSTLIDTALEAQPEFKADLAAFRLTYFTAYNGLATVDSKGEEVALKDTRYGITANFVDTYWEFAQDSVVIINACNSANSADNRWVIDFLLACHRKGAGLYLGWTEICSPPAAFDIPKYSVDRMLGANLFKPQTPKQRAFTGEEVIAHMQSKNLNHDTGTKVGAYFIARPNPRSAVSHILSPSIHHVEVDELNDQINLIGAFGRTQGKVFVNGSERQVTRWEHELIVCDLPRVGTGSHGPVWVELGADHSNRRTISQWNMRIDTHWFRQNYPGLAVDGPIRTRWRADVGPVRDTCGEEVKRPVRYAIGTYESFMELAAGGSFPVPPDCTITWSGQASFASQVKLMQEPGAGDRVIFTYLRIDTDTKLGAMGLALGANAGPFVEHGCRSTEPFASGLGLLDGPQDFEVMGAAATIPLPAKKIALSSDLSILGDGHLDDSLRLQWNTAPIESPPADAELI
;
A
#
# COMPACT_ATOMS: atom_id res chain seq x y z
N MET A 1 -21.98 -15.29 -39.39
CA MET A 1 -22.04 -14.06 -38.58
C MET A 1 -20.92 -13.10 -38.93
N GLU A 2 -19.66 -13.53 -38.86
CA GLU A 2 -18.47 -12.71 -39.11
C GLU A 2 -18.51 -11.91 -40.42
N ALA A 3 -18.94 -12.51 -41.53
CA ALA A 3 -19.11 -11.80 -42.80
C ALA A 3 -20.14 -10.66 -42.73
N ALA A 4 -21.24 -10.84 -41.99
CA ALA A 4 -22.22 -9.79 -41.75
C ALA A 4 -21.64 -8.68 -40.87
N CYS A 5 -20.85 -9.04 -39.85
CA CYS A 5 -20.14 -8.05 -39.04
C CYS A 5 -19.18 -7.21 -39.88
N ALA A 6 -18.40 -7.83 -40.77
CA ALA A 6 -17.45 -7.14 -41.66
C ALA A 6 -18.16 -6.21 -42.65
N ASP A 7 -19.28 -6.64 -43.25
CA ASP A 7 -20.11 -5.79 -44.11
C ASP A 7 -20.61 -4.56 -43.36
N LEU A 8 -21.20 -4.76 -42.17
CA LEU A 8 -21.72 -3.67 -41.35
C LEU A 8 -20.63 -2.72 -40.86
N GLU A 9 -19.42 -3.21 -40.56
CA GLU A 9 -18.28 -2.37 -40.18
C GLU A 9 -17.80 -1.50 -41.34
N SER A 10 -17.76 -2.04 -42.56
CA SER A 10 -17.39 -1.27 -43.77
C SER A 10 -18.32 -0.08 -44.04
N ARG A 11 -19.54 -0.12 -43.48
CA ARG A 11 -20.57 0.92 -43.59
C ARG A 11 -20.44 2.01 -42.54
N LYS A 12 -19.52 1.89 -41.58
CA LYS A 12 -19.24 2.88 -40.52
C LYS A 12 -20.51 3.36 -39.80
N LEU A 13 -21.40 2.41 -39.46
CA LEU A 13 -22.64 2.70 -38.75
C LEU A 13 -22.35 3.12 -37.30
N GLU A 14 -23.19 4.01 -36.76
CA GLU A 14 -23.22 4.28 -35.32
C GLU A 14 -23.54 3.00 -34.53
N PRO A 15 -23.03 2.81 -33.29
CA PRO A 15 -23.08 1.52 -32.61
C PRO A 15 -24.48 0.92 -32.47
N ILE A 16 -25.49 1.72 -32.10
CA ILE A 16 -26.87 1.21 -31.98
C ILE A 16 -27.48 0.85 -33.34
N ALA A 17 -27.16 1.61 -34.40
CA ALA A 17 -27.60 1.28 -35.76
C ALA A 17 -26.95 -0.03 -36.24
N TYR A 18 -25.65 -0.21 -35.98
CA TYR A 18 -24.94 -1.46 -36.24
C TYR A 18 -25.63 -2.65 -35.57
N LEU A 19 -25.92 -2.55 -34.27
CA LEU A 19 -26.56 -3.62 -33.50
C LEU A 19 -28.00 -3.88 -33.96
N THR A 20 -28.74 -2.85 -34.34
CA THR A 20 -30.11 -2.95 -34.88
C THR A 20 -30.12 -3.76 -36.17
N GLU A 21 -29.24 -3.42 -37.10
CA GLU A 21 -29.12 -4.16 -38.37
C GLU A 21 -28.62 -5.59 -38.16
N LEU A 22 -27.62 -5.78 -37.30
CA LEU A 22 -27.09 -7.09 -36.97
C LEU A 22 -28.16 -8.00 -36.36
N THR A 23 -28.96 -7.47 -35.43
CA THR A 23 -30.06 -8.21 -34.80
C THR A 23 -31.15 -8.56 -35.81
N ALA A 24 -31.41 -7.69 -36.79
CA ALA A 24 -32.33 -7.99 -37.89
C ALA A 24 -31.79 -9.08 -38.83
N ILE A 25 -30.46 -9.14 -39.03
CA ILE A 25 -29.80 -10.25 -39.75
C ILE A 25 -29.95 -11.54 -38.96
N MET A 26 -29.67 -11.53 -37.66
CA MET A 26 -29.86 -12.69 -36.78
C MET A 26 -31.31 -13.19 -36.80
N ALA A 27 -32.30 -12.29 -36.74
CA ALA A 27 -33.72 -12.64 -36.72
C ALA A 27 -34.22 -13.28 -38.03
N LYS A 28 -33.51 -13.08 -39.16
CA LYS A 28 -33.85 -13.71 -40.45
C LYS A 28 -33.29 -15.14 -40.55
N ASP A 29 -32.29 -15.48 -39.76
CA ASP A 29 -31.72 -16.82 -39.71
C ASP A 29 -32.60 -17.72 -38.83
N ARG A 30 -33.16 -18.76 -39.45
CA ARG A 30 -34.10 -19.71 -38.81
C ARG A 30 -33.46 -20.51 -37.67
N ASN A 31 -32.14 -20.49 -37.53
CA ASN A 31 -31.46 -21.12 -36.42
C ASN A 31 -31.64 -20.34 -35.11
N TYR A 32 -31.98 -19.04 -35.14
CA TYR A 32 -32.29 -18.28 -33.94
C TYR A 32 -33.77 -18.42 -33.58
N ALA A 33 -34.04 -18.82 -32.34
CA ALA A 33 -35.37 -18.76 -31.73
C ALA A 33 -35.70 -17.34 -31.25
N GLU A 34 -34.70 -16.62 -30.76
CA GLU A 34 -34.85 -15.28 -30.22
C GLU A 34 -33.60 -14.45 -30.50
N THR A 35 -33.79 -13.14 -30.71
CA THR A 35 -32.72 -12.15 -30.83
C THR A 35 -33.12 -10.84 -30.15
N GLY A 36 -32.12 -10.06 -29.72
CA GLY A 36 -32.31 -8.74 -29.12
C GLY A 36 -31.00 -7.98 -28.94
N ILE A 37 -31.08 -6.82 -28.30
CA ILE A 37 -29.95 -5.92 -28.06
C ILE A 37 -29.91 -5.56 -26.57
N ASP A 38 -28.70 -5.54 -26.02
CA ASP A 38 -28.37 -4.81 -24.80
C ASP A 38 -27.67 -3.50 -25.18
N GLU A 39 -28.38 -2.38 -25.04
CA GLU A 39 -27.86 -1.07 -25.45
C GLU A 39 -26.73 -0.60 -24.52
N SER A 40 -26.77 -0.96 -23.23
CA SER A 40 -25.76 -0.57 -22.24
C SER A 40 -24.38 -1.18 -22.50
N SER A 41 -24.33 -2.46 -22.86
CA SER A 41 -23.08 -3.18 -23.14
C SER A 41 -22.73 -3.21 -24.62
N LEU A 42 -23.53 -2.55 -25.47
CA LEU A 42 -23.46 -2.59 -26.93
C LEU A 42 -23.31 -4.03 -27.46
N THR A 43 -24.26 -4.88 -27.07
CA THR A 43 -24.26 -6.31 -27.39
C THR A 43 -25.54 -6.71 -28.10
N ALA A 44 -25.43 -7.24 -29.31
CA ALA A 44 -26.51 -8.00 -29.93
C ALA A 44 -26.45 -9.42 -29.38
N TRP A 45 -27.58 -10.01 -29.05
CA TRP A 45 -27.65 -11.37 -28.53
C TRP A 45 -28.71 -12.18 -29.26
N GLY A 46 -28.52 -13.50 -29.26
CA GLY A 46 -29.47 -14.44 -29.80
C GLY A 46 -29.42 -15.77 -29.06
N THR A 47 -30.57 -16.43 -29.02
CA THR A 47 -30.71 -17.80 -28.54
C THR A 47 -31.03 -18.68 -29.74
N PHE A 48 -30.20 -19.67 -30.00
CA PHE A 48 -30.45 -20.68 -31.04
C PHE A 48 -31.64 -21.57 -30.68
N VAL A 49 -32.24 -22.22 -31.67
CA VAL A 49 -33.38 -23.14 -31.49
C VAL A 49 -33.08 -24.34 -30.59
N ASP A 50 -31.80 -24.67 -30.40
CA ASP A 50 -31.32 -25.71 -29.49
C ASP A 50 -30.93 -25.17 -28.10
N GLY A 51 -31.21 -23.90 -27.83
CA GLY A 51 -30.96 -23.23 -26.56
C GLY A 51 -29.57 -22.62 -26.41
N ARG A 52 -28.64 -22.84 -27.34
CA ARG A 52 -27.30 -22.23 -27.28
C ARG A 52 -27.38 -20.71 -27.40
N VAL A 53 -26.54 -19.99 -26.65
CA VAL A 53 -26.55 -18.52 -26.62
C VAL A 53 -25.40 -17.96 -27.47
N HIS A 54 -25.67 -16.92 -28.24
CA HIS A 54 -24.69 -16.18 -29.00
C HIS A 54 -24.75 -14.69 -28.66
N MET A 55 -23.60 -14.12 -28.32
CA MET A 55 -23.42 -12.69 -28.11
C MET A 55 -22.50 -12.14 -29.18
N VAL A 56 -22.84 -10.98 -29.73
CA VAL A 56 -22.00 -10.22 -30.66
C VAL A 56 -21.80 -8.83 -30.11
N THR A 57 -20.58 -8.50 -29.69
CA THR A 57 -20.29 -7.18 -29.12
C THR A 57 -19.78 -6.21 -30.18
N HIS A 58 -20.15 -4.94 -30.00
CA HIS A 58 -19.60 -3.82 -30.77
C HIS A 58 -19.24 -2.68 -29.81
N ASN A 59 -18.49 -3.04 -28.76
CA ASN A 59 -18.07 -2.15 -27.69
C ASN A 59 -16.57 -1.77 -27.74
N PHE A 60 -15.84 -2.15 -28.79
CA PHE A 60 -14.41 -1.84 -28.93
C PHE A 60 -14.13 -0.40 -29.41
N LYS A 61 -15.04 0.19 -30.21
CA LYS A 61 -14.90 1.56 -30.76
C LYS A 61 -16.22 2.33 -30.55
N PRO A 62 -16.49 2.93 -29.38
CA PRO A 62 -17.63 3.83 -29.26
C PRO A 62 -17.35 5.12 -30.06
N THR A 63 -17.65 5.10 -31.36
CA THR A 63 -17.68 6.30 -32.22
C THR A 63 -19.09 6.90 -32.18
N GLY A 64 -19.24 8.18 -31.80
CA GLY A 64 -20.48 8.98 -31.98
C GLY A 64 -21.46 9.00 -30.77
N THR A 65 -21.62 10.16 -30.10
CA THR A 65 -22.72 11.15 -30.04
C THR A 65 -23.87 10.87 -29.08
N SER A 66 -23.76 9.89 -28.19
CA SER A 66 -24.57 9.88 -26.97
C SER A 66 -24.02 10.91 -25.98
N ALA A 67 -24.86 11.85 -25.52
CA ALA A 67 -24.55 12.71 -24.39
C ALA A 67 -24.32 11.84 -23.14
N PRO A 68 -23.41 12.24 -22.23
CA PRO A 68 -23.18 11.50 -20.98
C PRO A 68 -24.51 11.36 -20.25
N THR A 69 -25.00 10.13 -20.13
CA THR A 69 -26.09 9.83 -19.21
C THR A 69 -25.61 10.18 -17.81
N ALA A 70 -26.42 10.97 -17.10
CA ALA A 70 -26.11 11.61 -15.83
C ALA A 70 -25.31 10.70 -14.88
N GLU A 71 -24.35 11.29 -14.15
CA GLU A 71 -23.60 10.68 -13.04
C GLU A 71 -24.44 9.59 -12.38
N THR A 72 -24.08 8.32 -12.57
CA THR A 72 -24.84 7.22 -11.98
C THR A 72 -24.88 7.43 -10.48
N LYS A 73 -26.04 7.23 -9.85
CA LYS A 73 -26.21 7.38 -8.39
C LYS A 73 -25.20 6.55 -7.58
N GLU A 74 -24.62 5.49 -8.16
CA GLU A 74 -23.49 4.75 -7.58
C GLU A 74 -22.22 5.59 -7.45
N SER A 75 -21.86 6.41 -8.44
CA SER A 75 -20.71 7.34 -8.37
C SER A 75 -20.89 8.45 -7.31
N GLN A 76 -22.13 8.92 -7.09
CA GLN A 76 -22.45 9.91 -6.06
C GLN A 76 -22.54 9.29 -4.65
N ASN A 77 -23.08 8.08 -4.52
CA ASN A 77 -23.14 7.36 -3.24
C ASN A 77 -21.77 6.83 -2.77
N GLN A 78 -20.82 6.63 -3.69
CA GLN A 78 -19.43 6.27 -3.33
C GLN A 78 -18.57 7.47 -2.93
N LYS A 79 -18.90 8.70 -3.36
CA LYS A 79 -18.26 9.94 -2.86
C LYS A 79 -18.51 10.17 -1.35
N THR A 80 -19.45 9.45 -0.73
CA THR A 80 -19.88 9.66 0.67
C THR A 80 -19.68 8.46 1.60
N ALA A 81 -18.91 7.44 1.19
CA ALA A 81 -18.45 6.41 2.12
C ALA A 81 -17.37 7.00 3.06
N GLY A 82 -17.84 7.73 4.07
CA GLY A 82 -17.03 8.16 5.19
C GLY A 82 -16.33 6.97 5.84
N VAL A 83 -15.15 7.25 6.40
CA VAL A 83 -14.22 6.35 7.09
C VAL A 83 -14.96 5.37 8.02
N LEU A 84 -15.43 4.25 7.48
CA LEU A 84 -15.62 3.04 8.25
C LEU A 84 -14.23 2.65 8.76
N ALA A 85 -14.15 2.14 10.00
CA ALA A 85 -12.90 1.60 10.51
C ALA A 85 -12.25 0.72 9.44
N ALA A 86 -11.05 1.08 9.00
CA ALA A 86 -10.38 0.40 7.91
C ALA A 86 -10.27 -1.09 8.26
N LYS A 87 -10.71 -1.97 7.35
CA LYS A 87 -10.55 -3.41 7.58
C LYS A 87 -9.06 -3.73 7.59
N PRO A 88 -8.59 -4.62 8.48
CA PRO A 88 -7.17 -4.98 8.54
C PRO A 88 -6.68 -5.50 7.18
N PRO A 89 -5.46 -5.13 6.74
CA PRO A 89 -4.90 -5.54 5.46
C PRO A 89 -4.47 -7.01 5.48
N GLU A 90 -4.71 -7.74 4.39
CA GLU A 90 -4.35 -9.14 4.23
C GLU A 90 -3.76 -9.40 2.84
N LEU A 91 -2.78 -10.31 2.78
CA LEU A 91 -2.20 -10.79 1.53
C LEU A 91 -2.95 -12.02 1.02
N PRO A 92 -3.00 -12.25 -0.30
CA PRO A 92 -3.51 -13.50 -0.84
C PRO A 92 -2.80 -14.70 -0.20
N SER A 93 -3.55 -15.75 0.12
CA SER A 93 -3.00 -16.96 0.78
C SER A 93 -2.05 -17.78 -0.12
N SER A 94 -1.77 -17.30 -1.32
CA SER A 94 -0.96 -17.96 -2.34
C SER A 94 -0.21 -16.91 -3.14
N ARG A 95 1.07 -17.15 -3.41
CA ARG A 95 1.89 -16.34 -4.31
C ARG A 95 1.84 -16.84 -5.76
N LYS A 96 0.73 -17.44 -6.18
CA LYS A 96 0.52 -17.79 -7.59
C LYS A 96 -0.16 -16.63 -8.30
N ALA A 97 0.37 -16.23 -9.46
CA ALA A 97 -0.25 -15.22 -10.29
C ALA A 97 -0.53 -15.76 -11.70
N ARG A 98 -1.66 -15.36 -12.28
CA ARG A 98 -2.02 -15.70 -13.66
C ARG A 98 -2.56 -14.47 -14.37
N LEU A 99 -1.99 -14.15 -15.52
CA LEU A 99 -2.39 -13.01 -16.34
C LEU A 99 -2.62 -13.51 -17.77
N MET A 100 -3.79 -13.22 -18.33
CA MET A 100 -4.25 -13.80 -19.59
C MET A 100 -4.89 -12.74 -20.49
N HIS A 101 -5.03 -13.04 -21.78
CA HIS A 101 -5.91 -12.31 -22.68
C HIS A 101 -6.64 -13.22 -23.66
N SER A 102 -7.75 -12.73 -24.23
CA SER A 102 -8.57 -13.48 -25.19
C SER A 102 -8.35 -13.12 -26.65
N PHE A 103 -7.32 -12.34 -26.99
CA PHE A 103 -7.04 -11.82 -28.33
C PHE A 103 -6.01 -12.66 -29.09
N PHE A 104 -5.88 -12.45 -30.40
CA PHE A 104 -4.78 -13.02 -31.18
C PHE A 104 -3.45 -12.32 -30.92
N THR A 105 -2.34 -13.01 -31.20
CA THR A 105 -0.99 -12.43 -31.16
C THR A 105 -0.58 -12.00 -32.58
N PRO A 106 -0.03 -10.78 -32.77
CA PRO A 106 0.25 -9.76 -31.76
C PRO A 106 -1.02 -9.03 -31.27
N PHE A 107 -1.05 -8.70 -29.99
CA PHE A 107 -2.11 -7.91 -29.33
C PHE A 107 -1.50 -6.67 -28.66
N ASP A 108 -2.10 -5.50 -28.90
CA ASP A 108 -1.59 -4.22 -28.40
C ASP A 108 -1.57 -4.08 -26.87
N GLY A 109 -2.43 -4.81 -26.16
CA GLY A 109 -2.44 -4.83 -24.70
C GLY A 109 -1.44 -5.83 -24.08
N GLN A 110 -0.70 -6.59 -24.89
CA GLN A 110 0.30 -7.55 -24.40
C GLN A 110 1.43 -6.90 -23.57
N PRO A 111 1.97 -5.72 -23.94
CA PRO A 111 2.98 -5.04 -23.13
C PRO A 111 2.52 -4.75 -21.70
N ALA A 112 1.25 -4.36 -21.51
CA ALA A 112 0.72 -4.08 -20.19
C ALA A 112 0.67 -5.34 -19.30
N ILE A 113 0.34 -6.48 -19.90
CA ILE A 113 0.37 -7.79 -19.22
C ILE A 113 1.81 -8.18 -18.87
N ALA A 114 2.74 -8.04 -19.82
CA ALA A 114 4.15 -8.37 -19.61
C ALA A 114 4.79 -7.52 -18.50
N GLU A 115 4.45 -6.23 -18.41
CA GLU A 115 4.90 -5.34 -17.35
C GLU A 115 4.37 -5.78 -15.98
N MET A 116 3.06 -5.98 -15.84
CA MET A 116 2.46 -6.46 -14.56
C MET A 116 3.01 -7.83 -14.16
N SER A 117 3.20 -8.74 -15.12
CA SER A 117 3.87 -10.02 -14.94
C SER A 117 5.29 -9.85 -14.37
N GLY A 118 6.06 -8.90 -14.90
CA GLY A 118 7.40 -8.57 -14.42
C GLY A 118 7.40 -8.07 -12.97
N TRP A 119 6.46 -7.19 -12.62
CA TRP A 119 6.32 -6.65 -11.26
C TRP A 119 5.91 -7.73 -10.27
N LEU A 120 4.95 -8.57 -10.63
CA LEU A 120 4.52 -9.70 -9.79
C LEU A 120 5.69 -10.67 -9.54
N ARG A 121 6.49 -11.00 -10.56
CA ARG A 121 7.69 -11.83 -10.38
C ARG A 121 8.73 -11.19 -9.45
N SER A 122 8.92 -9.86 -9.52
CA SER A 122 9.85 -9.18 -8.60
C SER A 122 9.35 -9.16 -7.15
N HIS A 123 8.08 -9.46 -6.92
CA HIS A 123 7.43 -9.60 -5.60
C HIS A 123 7.07 -11.07 -5.29
N ASP A 124 7.91 -12.02 -5.74
CA ASP A 124 7.82 -13.46 -5.45
C ASP A 124 6.53 -14.15 -5.90
N TYR A 125 5.76 -13.57 -6.83
CA TYR A 125 4.65 -14.29 -7.43
C TYR A 125 5.15 -15.26 -8.50
N ALA A 126 4.85 -16.55 -8.29
CA ALA A 126 5.03 -17.60 -9.27
C ALA A 126 3.99 -17.47 -10.38
N LEU A 127 4.42 -17.00 -11.56
CA LEU A 127 3.54 -16.95 -12.72
C LEU A 127 3.16 -18.36 -13.16
N GLN A 128 1.86 -18.62 -13.23
CA GLN A 128 1.36 -19.93 -13.59
C GLN A 128 1.44 -20.17 -15.10
N PRO A 129 1.72 -21.41 -15.51
CA PRO A 129 1.81 -21.79 -16.92
C PRO A 129 0.45 -21.68 -17.61
N GLY A 130 0.50 -21.42 -18.92
CA GLY A 130 -0.59 -20.86 -19.71
C GLY A 130 0.04 -19.66 -20.42
N VAL A 131 0.06 -19.67 -21.76
CA VAL A 131 0.82 -18.68 -22.53
C VAL A 131 0.41 -17.29 -22.04
N GLU A 132 1.39 -16.43 -21.73
CA GLU A 132 1.12 -15.00 -21.55
C GLU A 132 0.34 -14.55 -22.79
N GLY A 133 -0.98 -14.38 -22.64
CA GLY A 133 -1.87 -14.08 -23.75
C GLY A 133 -2.75 -15.20 -24.31
N ASP A 134 -3.01 -16.31 -23.59
CA ASP A 134 -3.95 -17.32 -24.08
C ASP A 134 -4.98 -17.79 -23.05
N ALA A 135 -6.14 -17.11 -23.02
CA ALA A 135 -7.33 -17.47 -22.24
C ALA A 135 -8.10 -18.67 -22.82
N HIS A 136 -7.42 -19.77 -23.14
CA HIS A 136 -8.04 -20.93 -23.79
C HIS A 136 -8.95 -21.68 -22.82
N ILE A 137 -10.10 -22.21 -23.25
CA ILE A 137 -11.07 -22.93 -22.39
C ILE A 137 -10.42 -24.05 -21.59
N THR A 138 -9.52 -24.83 -22.20
CA THR A 138 -8.78 -25.89 -21.49
C THR A 138 -7.93 -25.34 -20.34
N THR A 139 -7.29 -24.19 -20.53
CA THR A 139 -6.51 -23.49 -19.50
C THR A 139 -7.43 -22.85 -18.45
N LEU A 140 -8.50 -22.21 -18.88
CA LEU A 140 -9.48 -21.57 -18.00
C LEU A 140 -10.19 -22.58 -17.08
N ARG A 141 -10.36 -23.83 -17.52
CA ARG A 141 -10.88 -24.93 -16.69
C ARG A 141 -9.94 -25.34 -15.55
N GLN A 142 -8.68 -24.92 -15.59
CA GLN A 142 -7.62 -25.33 -14.66
C GLN A 142 -7.23 -24.24 -13.65
N ILE A 143 -7.94 -23.10 -13.62
CA ILE A 143 -7.65 -21.99 -12.69
C ILE A 143 -7.89 -22.47 -11.26
N LYS A 144 -6.79 -22.68 -10.52
CA LYS A 144 -6.78 -23.21 -9.15
C LYS A 144 -5.65 -22.62 -8.30
N GLY A 145 -6.02 -22.05 -7.15
CA GLY A 145 -5.10 -21.55 -6.12
C GLY A 145 -4.36 -20.27 -6.51
N ASP A 146 -4.83 -19.53 -7.50
CA ASP A 146 -4.24 -18.25 -7.90
C ASP A 146 -4.54 -17.20 -6.83
N GLY A 147 -3.50 -16.55 -6.29
CA GLY A 147 -3.58 -15.42 -5.37
C GLY A 147 -3.80 -14.09 -6.09
N PHE A 148 -3.33 -14.00 -7.32
CA PHE A 148 -3.61 -12.91 -8.24
C PHE A 148 -4.08 -13.46 -9.58
N PHE A 149 -5.23 -13.01 -10.06
CA PHE A 149 -5.76 -13.38 -11.38
C PHE A 149 -6.14 -12.14 -12.17
N TYR A 150 -5.67 -12.06 -13.41
CA TYR A 150 -5.99 -11.01 -14.36
C TYR A 150 -6.37 -11.61 -15.71
N ILE A 151 -7.45 -11.12 -16.31
CA ILE A 151 -7.81 -11.43 -17.70
C ILE A 151 -8.23 -10.18 -18.45
N ASN A 152 -7.62 -9.93 -19.61
CA ASN A 152 -8.00 -8.89 -20.56
C ASN A 152 -8.86 -9.50 -21.68
N THR A 153 -10.11 -9.05 -21.81
CA THR A 153 -11.08 -9.69 -22.72
C THR A 153 -12.27 -8.78 -23.03
N HIS A 154 -13.10 -9.17 -24.00
CA HIS A 154 -14.41 -8.57 -24.20
C HIS A 154 -15.42 -9.09 -23.17
N GLY A 155 -16.37 -8.21 -22.80
CA GLY A 155 -17.52 -8.52 -21.96
C GLY A 155 -18.81 -8.14 -22.68
N GLY A 156 -19.87 -8.92 -22.47
CA GLY A 156 -21.16 -8.74 -23.12
C GLY A 156 -22.31 -9.34 -22.31
N VAL A 157 -23.51 -8.81 -22.53
CA VAL A 157 -24.71 -9.17 -21.77
C VAL A 157 -25.75 -9.71 -22.73
N LYS A 158 -26.36 -10.84 -22.36
CA LYS A 158 -27.61 -11.31 -22.95
C LYS A 158 -28.75 -11.01 -21.98
N ARG A 159 -29.69 -10.14 -22.40
CA ARG A 159 -30.98 -9.93 -21.74
C ARG A 159 -32.04 -10.87 -22.32
N THR A 160 -33.22 -10.92 -21.72
CA THR A 160 -34.42 -11.45 -22.38
C THR A 160 -35.24 -10.30 -22.93
N ARG A 161 -36.19 -10.58 -23.84
CA ARG A 161 -37.27 -9.62 -24.11
C ARG A 161 -37.99 -9.30 -22.78
N TYR A 162 -38.32 -8.02 -22.60
CA TYR A 162 -39.06 -7.52 -21.42
C TYR A 162 -40.20 -8.49 -21.06
N GLN A 163 -40.21 -9.02 -19.84
CA GLN A 163 -41.23 -9.92 -19.23
C GLN A 163 -41.08 -11.44 -19.44
N ASP A 164 -39.99 -11.96 -20.02
CA ASP A 164 -39.72 -13.41 -20.00
C ASP A 164 -38.57 -13.77 -19.06
N ASP A 165 -38.90 -14.20 -17.84
CA ASP A 165 -37.95 -14.70 -16.83
C ASP A 165 -37.50 -16.15 -17.10
N SER A 166 -38.03 -16.81 -18.14
CA SER A 166 -37.77 -18.23 -18.40
C SER A 166 -36.49 -18.52 -19.19
N THR A 167 -35.89 -17.52 -19.85
CA THR A 167 -34.57 -17.70 -20.49
C THR A 167 -33.45 -17.06 -19.66
N PRO A 168 -32.30 -17.73 -19.52
CA PRO A 168 -31.24 -17.23 -18.65
C PRO A 168 -30.66 -15.94 -19.20
N GLN A 169 -30.74 -14.86 -18.42
CA GLN A 169 -29.96 -13.66 -18.64
C GLN A 169 -28.56 -13.91 -18.08
N MET A 170 -27.52 -13.46 -18.78
CA MET A 170 -26.15 -13.73 -18.36
C MET A 170 -25.18 -12.68 -18.86
N TYR A 171 -24.14 -12.44 -18.05
CA TYR A 171 -22.92 -11.79 -18.48
C TYR A 171 -21.91 -12.87 -18.90
N SER A 172 -21.24 -12.64 -20.03
CA SER A 172 -20.19 -13.51 -20.54
C SER A 172 -18.94 -12.70 -20.86
N ILE A 173 -17.78 -13.31 -20.63
CA ILE A 173 -16.50 -12.81 -21.13
C ILE A 173 -15.94 -13.75 -22.19
N GLN A 174 -15.26 -13.20 -23.20
CA GLN A 174 -14.69 -13.96 -24.29
C GLN A 174 -13.47 -14.79 -23.83
N SER A 175 -13.38 -16.04 -24.26
CA SER A 175 -12.16 -16.85 -24.17
C SER A 175 -11.32 -16.69 -25.44
N SER A 176 -10.08 -17.18 -25.45
CA SER A 176 -9.28 -17.20 -26.69
C SER A 176 -9.64 -18.38 -27.62
N THR A 177 -10.43 -19.36 -27.17
CA THR A 177 -10.76 -20.57 -27.94
C THR A 177 -11.79 -20.26 -29.03
N LEU A 178 -11.39 -20.40 -30.29
CA LEU A 178 -12.29 -20.36 -31.43
C LEU A 178 -13.35 -21.46 -31.33
N ILE A 179 -14.55 -21.19 -31.84
CA ILE A 179 -15.55 -22.23 -32.01
C ILE A 179 -15.00 -23.33 -32.92
N ASP A 180 -15.26 -24.59 -32.56
CA ASP A 180 -14.77 -25.73 -33.31
C ASP A 180 -15.74 -26.90 -33.14
N THR A 181 -16.27 -27.38 -34.27
CA THR A 181 -17.17 -28.54 -34.31
C THR A 181 -16.57 -29.81 -33.70
N ALA A 182 -15.25 -29.99 -33.76
CA ALA A 182 -14.57 -31.11 -33.13
C ALA A 182 -14.58 -30.97 -31.61
N LEU A 183 -14.38 -29.75 -31.07
CA LEU A 183 -14.53 -29.47 -29.64
C LEU A 183 -15.99 -29.66 -29.22
N GLU A 184 -16.96 -29.14 -29.97
CA GLU A 184 -18.38 -29.31 -29.66
C GLU A 184 -18.85 -30.77 -29.71
N ALA A 185 -18.16 -31.63 -30.44
CA ALA A 185 -18.47 -33.06 -30.44
C ALA A 185 -18.10 -33.73 -29.10
N GLN A 186 -17.16 -33.16 -28.34
CA GLN A 186 -16.67 -33.68 -27.07
C GLN A 186 -17.75 -33.57 -25.97
N PRO A 187 -17.95 -34.63 -25.15
CA PRO A 187 -18.98 -34.64 -24.11
C PRO A 187 -18.92 -33.46 -23.14
N GLU A 188 -17.72 -33.00 -22.76
CA GLU A 188 -17.51 -31.90 -21.84
C GLU A 188 -17.93 -30.54 -22.40
N PHE A 189 -17.69 -30.26 -23.69
CA PHE A 189 -18.15 -29.04 -24.33
C PHE A 189 -19.67 -29.05 -24.53
N LYS A 190 -20.26 -30.21 -24.89
CA LYS A 190 -21.73 -30.36 -24.93
C LYS A 190 -22.36 -30.08 -23.58
N ALA A 191 -21.80 -30.65 -22.52
CA ALA A 191 -22.28 -30.44 -21.16
C ALA A 191 -22.17 -28.97 -20.75
N ASP A 192 -21.05 -28.32 -21.08
CA ASP A 192 -20.85 -26.91 -20.73
C ASP A 192 -21.75 -25.95 -21.51
N LEU A 193 -22.01 -26.22 -22.80
CA LEU A 193 -22.98 -25.47 -23.59
C LEU A 193 -24.41 -25.67 -23.07
N ALA A 194 -24.78 -26.92 -22.73
CA ALA A 194 -26.10 -27.23 -22.19
C ALA A 194 -26.33 -26.65 -20.78
N ALA A 195 -25.27 -26.50 -19.98
CA ALA A 195 -25.32 -25.92 -18.64
C ALA A 195 -25.13 -24.39 -18.61
N PHE A 196 -25.11 -23.74 -19.79
CA PHE A 196 -24.83 -22.31 -19.93
C PHE A 196 -23.51 -21.87 -19.30
N ARG A 197 -22.53 -22.77 -19.21
CA ARG A 197 -21.16 -22.43 -18.81
C ARG A 197 -20.41 -21.81 -19.98
N LEU A 198 -20.70 -22.27 -21.20
CA LEU A 198 -20.18 -21.69 -22.43
C LEU A 198 -21.27 -21.01 -23.23
N THR A 199 -20.90 -19.93 -23.92
CA THR A 199 -21.69 -19.28 -24.97
C THR A 199 -20.87 -19.16 -26.25
N TYR A 200 -21.50 -18.78 -27.35
CA TYR A 200 -20.80 -18.20 -28.49
C TYR A 200 -20.61 -16.71 -28.29
N PHE A 201 -19.44 -16.21 -28.64
CA PHE A 201 -19.06 -14.82 -28.43
C PHE A 201 -18.31 -14.31 -29.65
N THR A 202 -18.94 -13.43 -30.43
CA THR A 202 -18.32 -12.75 -31.57
C THR A 202 -17.90 -11.35 -31.15
N ALA A 203 -16.61 -11.04 -31.22
CA ALA A 203 -16.11 -9.70 -30.96
C ALA A 203 -14.81 -9.43 -31.73
N TYR A 204 -14.25 -8.24 -31.53
CA TYR A 204 -12.95 -7.89 -32.09
C TYR A 204 -11.88 -8.82 -31.54
N ASN A 205 -10.97 -9.26 -32.41
CA ASN A 205 -10.00 -10.29 -32.08
C ASN A 205 -8.58 -9.77 -31.85
N GLY A 206 -8.37 -8.45 -31.84
CA GLY A 206 -7.06 -7.82 -31.70
C GLY A 206 -6.35 -7.53 -33.03
N LEU A 207 -6.91 -7.96 -34.17
CA LEU A 207 -6.32 -7.75 -35.49
C LEU A 207 -7.18 -6.83 -36.34
N ALA A 208 -6.54 -6.05 -37.20
CA ALA A 208 -7.24 -5.25 -38.21
C ALA A 208 -6.74 -5.60 -39.61
N THR A 209 -7.60 -5.38 -40.60
CA THR A 209 -7.27 -5.45 -42.02
C THR A 209 -7.55 -4.11 -42.69
N VAL A 210 -7.20 -3.99 -43.97
CA VAL A 210 -7.47 -2.80 -44.77
C VAL A 210 -8.48 -3.17 -45.85
N ASP A 211 -9.58 -2.42 -45.94
CA ASP A 211 -10.58 -2.63 -46.97
C ASP A 211 -10.12 -2.16 -48.36
N SER A 212 -10.95 -2.37 -49.39
CA SER A 212 -10.63 -1.94 -50.76
C SER A 212 -10.49 -0.42 -50.94
N LYS A 213 -10.86 0.38 -49.93
CA LYS A 213 -10.76 1.84 -49.91
C LYS A 213 -9.53 2.33 -49.14
N GLY A 214 -8.72 1.43 -48.58
CA GLY A 214 -7.55 1.80 -47.78
C GLY A 214 -7.86 2.07 -46.31
N GLU A 215 -9.07 1.72 -45.84
CA GLU A 215 -9.53 2.00 -44.48
C GLU A 215 -9.33 0.78 -43.56
N GLU A 216 -8.94 1.03 -42.31
CA GLU A 216 -8.78 -0.03 -41.32
C GLU A 216 -10.13 -0.60 -40.85
N VAL A 217 -10.30 -1.92 -40.99
CA VAL A 217 -11.47 -2.68 -40.54
C VAL A 217 -11.06 -3.65 -39.45
N ALA A 218 -11.80 -3.63 -38.34
CA ALA A 218 -11.54 -4.48 -37.20
C ALA A 218 -11.94 -5.93 -37.54
N LEU A 219 -11.03 -6.89 -37.33
CA LEU A 219 -11.37 -8.29 -37.56
C LEU A 219 -12.12 -8.84 -36.35
N LYS A 220 -13.20 -9.56 -36.65
CA LYS A 220 -14.01 -10.26 -35.66
C LYS A 220 -14.00 -11.74 -35.94
N ASP A 221 -13.99 -12.52 -34.87
CA ASP A 221 -14.18 -13.97 -34.92
C ASP A 221 -15.16 -14.42 -33.84
N THR A 222 -15.64 -15.66 -33.98
CA THR A 222 -16.50 -16.29 -33.00
C THR A 222 -15.69 -17.23 -32.11
N ARG A 223 -15.70 -16.96 -30.80
CA ARG A 223 -15.04 -17.77 -29.76
C ARG A 223 -16.06 -18.29 -28.77
N TYR A 224 -15.63 -19.19 -27.89
CA TYR A 224 -16.44 -19.49 -26.71
C TYR A 224 -16.37 -18.33 -25.71
N GLY A 225 -17.50 -17.96 -25.14
CA GLY A 225 -17.59 -17.13 -23.95
C GLY A 225 -17.74 -17.98 -22.68
N ILE A 226 -17.31 -17.46 -21.53
CA ILE A 226 -17.52 -18.10 -20.22
C ILE A 226 -18.43 -17.25 -19.33
N THR A 227 -19.26 -17.90 -18.52
CA THR A 227 -20.27 -17.28 -17.66
C THR A 227 -19.99 -17.50 -16.16
N ALA A 228 -20.85 -16.96 -15.30
CA ALA A 228 -20.83 -17.26 -13.86
C ALA A 228 -20.88 -18.78 -13.57
N ASN A 229 -21.64 -19.55 -14.34
CA ASN A 229 -21.75 -21.01 -14.17
C ASN A 229 -20.41 -21.71 -14.47
N PHE A 230 -19.63 -21.19 -15.42
CA PHE A 230 -18.28 -21.70 -15.69
C PHE A 230 -17.36 -21.45 -14.51
N VAL A 231 -17.36 -20.23 -13.98
CA VAL A 231 -16.58 -19.84 -12.79
C VAL A 231 -16.96 -20.73 -11.61
N ASP A 232 -18.26 -20.89 -11.33
CA ASP A 232 -18.76 -21.74 -10.24
C ASP A 232 -18.37 -23.22 -10.42
N THR A 233 -18.15 -23.68 -11.64
CA THR A 233 -17.78 -25.07 -11.92
C THR A 233 -16.27 -25.30 -11.84
N TYR A 234 -15.48 -24.41 -12.44
CA TYR A 234 -14.09 -24.70 -12.75
C TYR A 234 -13.07 -23.86 -11.98
N TRP A 235 -13.43 -22.66 -11.57
CA TRP A 235 -12.48 -21.78 -10.88
C TRP A 235 -12.47 -22.06 -9.39
N GLU A 236 -11.29 -21.87 -8.80
CA GLU A 236 -11.04 -21.95 -7.36
C GLU A 236 -9.81 -21.10 -7.06
N PHE A 237 -10.00 -19.87 -6.59
CA PHE A 237 -8.90 -18.98 -6.22
C PHE A 237 -8.34 -19.36 -4.84
N ALA A 238 -7.15 -18.85 -4.54
CA ALA A 238 -6.67 -18.86 -3.16
C ALA A 238 -7.59 -17.98 -2.27
N GLN A 239 -7.46 -18.11 -0.95
CA GLN A 239 -8.21 -17.25 -0.05
C GLN A 239 -7.67 -15.82 -0.17
N ASP A 240 -8.59 -14.85 -0.14
CA ASP A 240 -8.27 -13.41 -0.17
C ASP A 240 -7.54 -12.97 -1.46
N SER A 241 -7.77 -13.71 -2.55
CA SER A 241 -7.18 -13.39 -3.86
C SER A 241 -7.68 -12.07 -4.44
N VAL A 242 -6.83 -11.43 -5.24
CA VAL A 242 -7.17 -10.26 -6.05
C VAL A 242 -7.47 -10.71 -7.47
N VAL A 243 -8.68 -10.41 -7.94
CA VAL A 243 -9.20 -10.80 -9.26
C VAL A 243 -9.52 -9.54 -10.07
N ILE A 244 -8.87 -9.39 -11.22
CA ILE A 244 -9.13 -8.30 -12.18
C ILE A 244 -9.75 -8.90 -13.44
N ILE A 245 -11.03 -8.59 -13.67
CA ILE A 245 -11.70 -8.90 -14.93
C ILE A 245 -11.71 -7.61 -15.77
N ASN A 246 -10.67 -7.46 -16.59
CA ASN A 246 -10.51 -6.32 -17.47
C ASN A 246 -11.36 -6.53 -18.74
N ALA A 247 -12.66 -6.30 -18.60
CA ALA A 247 -13.65 -6.45 -19.66
C ALA A 247 -14.76 -5.41 -19.52
N CYS A 248 -15.36 -5.01 -20.65
CA CYS A 248 -16.45 -4.04 -20.65
C CYS A 248 -17.62 -4.52 -19.77
N ASN A 249 -18.14 -3.64 -18.91
CA ASN A 249 -19.23 -3.92 -17.96
C ASN A 249 -18.94 -4.99 -16.90
N SER A 250 -17.69 -5.40 -16.68
CA SER A 250 -17.35 -6.47 -15.71
C SER A 250 -17.70 -6.15 -14.26
N ALA A 251 -17.94 -4.89 -13.91
CA ALA A 251 -18.35 -4.44 -12.59
C ALA A 251 -19.62 -3.56 -12.59
N ASN A 252 -20.40 -3.57 -13.68
CA ASN A 252 -21.66 -2.84 -13.79
C ASN A 252 -22.76 -3.43 -12.89
N SER A 253 -22.84 -3.02 -11.62
CA SER A 253 -23.86 -3.52 -10.67
C SER A 253 -25.12 -2.67 -10.58
N ALA A 254 -25.07 -1.38 -10.96
CA ALA A 254 -26.22 -0.48 -10.85
C ALA A 254 -27.40 -0.93 -11.73
N ASP A 255 -27.11 -1.41 -12.94
CA ASP A 255 -28.11 -1.66 -13.97
C ASP A 255 -28.15 -3.12 -14.46
N ASN A 256 -27.31 -4.00 -13.89
CA ASN A 256 -27.11 -5.34 -14.44
C ASN A 256 -26.85 -6.44 -13.39
N ARG A 257 -27.93 -7.06 -12.90
CA ARG A 257 -27.89 -8.17 -11.93
C ARG A 257 -27.02 -9.36 -12.39
N TRP A 258 -26.82 -9.55 -13.69
CA TRP A 258 -26.12 -10.72 -14.24
C TRP A 258 -24.60 -10.55 -14.22
N VAL A 259 -24.12 -9.31 -14.26
CA VAL A 259 -22.72 -8.98 -13.96
C VAL A 259 -22.42 -9.30 -12.48
N ILE A 260 -23.39 -9.01 -11.60
CA ILE A 260 -23.28 -9.37 -10.17
C ILE A 260 -23.14 -10.88 -10.00
N ASP A 261 -23.85 -11.72 -10.77
CA ASP A 261 -23.72 -13.17 -10.67
C ASP A 261 -22.29 -13.67 -11.00
N PHE A 262 -21.64 -13.09 -12.01
CA PHE A 262 -20.25 -13.42 -12.37
C PHE A 262 -19.28 -13.00 -11.26
N LEU A 263 -19.41 -11.77 -10.77
CA LEU A 263 -18.62 -11.24 -9.65
C LEU A 263 -18.81 -12.09 -8.39
N LEU A 264 -20.05 -12.44 -8.04
CA LEU A 264 -20.36 -13.26 -6.88
C LEU A 264 -19.83 -14.68 -7.05
N ALA A 265 -19.81 -15.23 -8.27
CA ALA A 265 -19.14 -16.50 -8.55
C ALA A 265 -17.65 -16.40 -8.21
N CYS A 266 -16.95 -15.34 -8.64
CA CYS A 266 -15.55 -15.12 -8.24
C CYS A 266 -15.38 -15.06 -6.72
N HIS A 267 -16.25 -14.34 -6.00
CA HIS A 267 -16.19 -14.28 -4.53
C HIS A 267 -16.47 -15.63 -3.86
N ARG A 268 -17.46 -16.41 -4.35
CA ARG A 268 -17.72 -17.78 -3.88
C ARG A 268 -16.51 -18.69 -4.10
N LYS A 269 -15.67 -18.37 -5.09
CA LYS A 269 -14.45 -19.10 -5.43
C LYS A 269 -13.19 -18.55 -4.75
N GLY A 270 -13.30 -17.70 -3.75
CA GLY A 270 -12.16 -17.29 -2.92
C GLY A 270 -11.61 -15.90 -3.23
N ALA A 271 -12.11 -15.22 -4.27
CA ALA A 271 -11.72 -13.84 -4.53
C ALA A 271 -12.12 -12.94 -3.35
N GLY A 272 -11.12 -12.32 -2.71
CA GLY A 272 -11.29 -11.33 -1.66
C GLY A 272 -11.60 -9.95 -2.22
N LEU A 273 -10.94 -9.59 -3.33
CA LEU A 273 -11.17 -8.35 -4.06
C LEU A 273 -11.43 -8.62 -5.54
N TYR A 274 -12.52 -8.09 -6.07
CA TYR A 274 -12.82 -8.08 -7.50
C TYR A 274 -12.67 -6.67 -8.06
N LEU A 275 -11.96 -6.50 -9.16
CA LEU A 275 -11.85 -5.23 -9.88
C LEU A 275 -12.33 -5.38 -11.33
N GLY A 276 -13.03 -4.36 -11.82
CA GLY A 276 -13.60 -4.35 -13.16
C GLY A 276 -14.17 -2.99 -13.56
N TRP A 277 -14.86 -2.95 -14.69
CA TRP A 277 -15.38 -1.72 -15.30
C TRP A 277 -16.88 -1.59 -15.13
N THR A 278 -17.34 -0.40 -14.75
CA THR A 278 -18.78 -0.10 -14.69
C THR A 278 -19.43 -0.10 -16.06
N GLU A 279 -18.69 0.17 -17.13
CA GLU A 279 -19.23 0.31 -18.48
C GLU A 279 -18.19 -0.09 -19.54
N ILE A 280 -18.33 0.44 -20.75
CA ILE A 280 -17.44 0.23 -21.89
C ILE A 280 -16.20 1.11 -21.74
N CYS A 281 -15.01 0.52 -21.81
CA CYS A 281 -13.75 1.25 -21.68
C CYS A 281 -12.97 1.29 -23.01
N SER A 282 -12.20 2.37 -23.20
CA SER A 282 -11.26 2.53 -24.30
C SER A 282 -10.01 1.65 -24.11
N PRO A 283 -9.32 1.28 -25.20
CA PRO A 283 -8.08 0.51 -25.08
C PRO A 283 -7.01 1.15 -24.18
N PRO A 284 -6.70 2.47 -24.26
CA PRO A 284 -5.75 3.09 -23.34
C PRO A 284 -6.14 2.93 -21.87
N ALA A 285 -7.43 3.15 -21.53
CA ALA A 285 -7.93 2.98 -20.18
C ALA A 285 -7.83 1.51 -19.71
N ALA A 286 -8.21 0.56 -20.58
CA ALA A 286 -8.11 -0.86 -20.31
C ALA A 286 -6.68 -1.32 -20.02
N PHE A 287 -5.65 -0.62 -20.53
CA PHE A 287 -4.26 -1.00 -20.29
C PHE A 287 -3.65 -0.26 -19.09
N ASP A 288 -3.83 1.06 -19.01
CA ASP A 288 -3.13 1.90 -18.04
C ASP A 288 -3.74 1.85 -16.63
N ILE A 289 -5.06 1.75 -16.52
CA ILE A 289 -5.76 1.86 -15.23
C ILE A 289 -5.57 0.59 -14.38
N PRO A 290 -5.70 -0.64 -14.92
CA PRO A 290 -5.32 -1.85 -14.20
C PRO A 290 -3.84 -1.87 -13.81
N LYS A 291 -2.94 -1.42 -14.71
CA LYS A 291 -1.50 -1.29 -14.41
C LYS A 291 -1.25 -0.38 -13.22
N TYR A 292 -1.84 0.80 -13.19
CA TYR A 292 -1.73 1.71 -12.06
C TYR A 292 -2.16 1.03 -10.77
N SER A 293 -3.29 0.31 -10.80
CA SER A 293 -3.83 -0.37 -9.63
C SER A 293 -2.86 -1.42 -9.09
N VAL A 294 -2.35 -2.30 -9.97
CA VAL A 294 -1.39 -3.36 -9.61
C VAL A 294 -0.07 -2.78 -9.11
N ASP A 295 0.45 -1.74 -9.77
CA ASP A 295 1.70 -1.07 -9.37
C ASP A 295 1.62 -0.55 -7.93
N ARG A 296 0.54 0.13 -7.57
CA ARG A 296 0.36 0.68 -6.21
C ARG A 296 0.06 -0.38 -5.16
N MET A 297 -0.64 -1.44 -5.53
CA MET A 297 -0.90 -2.58 -4.62
C MET A 297 0.38 -3.39 -4.31
N LEU A 298 1.37 -3.34 -5.20
CA LEU A 298 2.69 -3.94 -4.99
C LEU A 298 3.71 -2.97 -4.38
N GLY A 299 3.49 -1.66 -4.49
CA GLY A 299 4.53 -0.67 -4.18
C GLY A 299 5.67 -0.67 -5.20
N ALA A 300 5.43 -1.18 -6.42
CA ALA A 300 6.47 -1.33 -7.45
C ALA A 300 7.03 0.03 -7.89
N ASN A 301 6.18 1.06 -7.98
CA ASN A 301 6.54 2.42 -8.37
C ASN A 301 7.28 2.48 -9.71
N LEU A 302 6.80 1.71 -10.69
CA LEU A 302 7.33 1.59 -12.06
C LEU A 302 6.41 2.25 -13.08
N PHE A 303 5.09 2.28 -12.82
CA PHE A 303 4.13 3.00 -13.65
C PHE A 303 3.73 4.35 -13.02
N LYS A 304 3.98 5.44 -13.75
CA LYS A 304 3.83 6.83 -13.26
C LYS A 304 4.52 7.00 -11.90
N PRO A 305 5.85 6.80 -11.83
CA PRO A 305 6.60 6.73 -10.59
C PRO A 305 6.49 8.02 -9.79
N GLN A 306 6.50 7.89 -8.46
CA GLN A 306 6.60 9.02 -7.54
C GLN A 306 7.96 9.05 -6.84
N THR A 307 8.34 10.23 -6.38
CA THR A 307 9.55 10.46 -5.58
C THR A 307 9.16 11.14 -4.26
N PRO A 308 9.52 10.57 -3.10
CA PRO A 308 10.11 9.25 -2.91
C PRO A 308 9.14 8.15 -3.34
N LYS A 309 9.69 6.94 -3.55
CA LYS A 309 8.91 5.77 -3.97
C LYS A 309 7.76 5.51 -3.01
N GLN A 310 6.65 4.98 -3.51
CA GLN A 310 5.50 4.67 -2.68
C GLN A 310 5.62 3.26 -2.11
N ARG A 311 5.21 3.10 -0.86
CA ARG A 311 4.96 1.79 -0.26
C ARG A 311 3.74 1.11 -0.92
N ALA A 312 3.56 -0.19 -0.70
CA ALA A 312 2.34 -0.87 -1.12
C ALA A 312 1.12 -0.37 -0.31
N PHE A 313 -0.04 -0.30 -0.98
CA PHE A 313 -1.33 0.08 -0.39
C PHE A 313 -2.39 -0.97 -0.69
N THR A 314 -3.45 -1.02 0.11
CA THR A 314 -4.57 -1.92 -0.17
C THR A 314 -5.30 -1.51 -1.46
N GLY A 315 -5.90 -2.47 -2.16
CA GLY A 315 -6.62 -2.20 -3.41
C GLY A 315 -7.77 -1.22 -3.22
N GLU A 316 -8.43 -1.27 -2.07
CA GLU A 316 -9.46 -0.33 -1.67
C GLU A 316 -8.92 1.11 -1.57
N GLU A 317 -7.78 1.33 -0.90
CA GLU A 317 -7.12 2.65 -0.82
C GLU A 317 -6.65 3.15 -2.18
N VAL A 318 -6.09 2.25 -3.01
CA VAL A 318 -5.62 2.58 -4.36
C VAL A 318 -6.78 3.06 -5.22
N ILE A 319 -7.90 2.35 -5.23
CA ILE A 319 -9.08 2.74 -6.01
C ILE A 319 -9.71 4.04 -5.45
N ALA A 320 -9.78 4.20 -4.12
CA ALA A 320 -10.24 5.45 -3.52
C ALA A 320 -9.36 6.65 -3.92
N HIS A 321 -8.03 6.47 -3.94
CA HIS A 321 -7.11 7.48 -4.43
C HIS A 321 -7.38 7.79 -5.91
N MET A 322 -7.48 6.76 -6.75
CA MET A 322 -7.72 6.94 -8.17
C MET A 322 -9.04 7.67 -8.43
N GLN A 323 -10.10 7.37 -7.67
CA GLN A 323 -11.36 8.11 -7.71
C GLN A 323 -11.19 9.58 -7.34
N SER A 324 -10.45 9.88 -6.26
CA SER A 324 -10.20 11.26 -5.82
C SER A 324 -9.45 12.11 -6.85
N LYS A 325 -8.69 11.47 -7.74
CA LYS A 325 -7.90 12.09 -8.80
C LYS A 325 -8.49 11.88 -10.21
N ASN A 326 -9.66 11.25 -10.32
CA ASN A 326 -10.27 10.85 -11.59
C ASN A 326 -9.32 10.00 -12.48
N LEU A 327 -8.42 9.24 -11.86
CA LEU A 327 -7.48 8.31 -12.51
C LEU A 327 -8.09 6.94 -12.79
N ASN A 328 -9.24 6.63 -12.18
CA ASN A 328 -9.99 5.41 -12.47
C ASN A 328 -11.05 5.61 -13.56
N HIS A 329 -11.13 6.80 -14.16
CA HIS A 329 -12.13 7.16 -15.15
C HIS A 329 -11.52 7.11 -16.54
N ASP A 330 -12.18 6.40 -17.43
CA ASP A 330 -11.89 6.43 -18.86
C ASP A 330 -12.45 7.70 -19.51
N THR A 331 -11.58 8.69 -19.69
CA THR A 331 -11.92 9.93 -20.41
C THR A 331 -11.93 9.76 -21.93
N GLY A 332 -11.53 8.59 -22.44
CA GLY A 332 -11.46 8.28 -23.87
C GLY A 332 -12.79 7.86 -24.49
N THR A 333 -13.77 7.46 -23.68
CA THR A 333 -15.12 7.09 -24.14
C THR A 333 -16.15 8.16 -23.79
N LYS A 334 -17.25 8.23 -24.56
CA LYS A 334 -18.36 9.17 -24.28
C LYS A 334 -19.21 8.76 -23.07
N VAL A 335 -19.12 7.50 -22.65
CA VAL A 335 -19.95 6.93 -21.58
C VAL A 335 -19.28 7.11 -20.21
N GLY A 336 -17.94 7.19 -20.15
CA GLY A 336 -17.22 7.54 -18.93
C GLY A 336 -17.09 6.37 -17.95
N ALA A 337 -16.58 5.23 -18.44
CA ALA A 337 -16.44 4.03 -17.60
C ALA A 337 -15.49 4.27 -16.42
N TYR A 338 -15.89 3.76 -15.25
CA TYR A 338 -15.07 3.77 -14.05
C TYR A 338 -14.53 2.36 -13.78
N PHE A 339 -13.23 2.29 -13.51
CA PHE A 339 -12.60 1.13 -12.91
C PHE A 339 -12.83 1.16 -11.40
N ILE A 340 -13.38 0.09 -10.85
CA ILE A 340 -13.86 0.07 -9.46
C ILE A 340 -13.48 -1.20 -8.74
N ALA A 341 -13.36 -1.09 -7.42
CA ALA A 341 -13.20 -2.21 -6.50
C ALA A 341 -14.57 -2.68 -5.99
N ARG A 342 -14.73 -4.00 -5.93
CA ARG A 342 -15.85 -4.70 -5.31
C ARG A 342 -15.27 -5.72 -4.31
N PRO A 343 -15.02 -5.29 -3.06
CA PRO A 343 -14.54 -6.20 -2.02
C PRO A 343 -15.61 -7.24 -1.70
N ASN A 344 -15.17 -8.46 -1.38
CA ASN A 344 -16.08 -9.52 -0.94
C ASN A 344 -16.79 -9.07 0.35
N PRO A 345 -18.14 -8.98 0.37
CA PRO A 345 -18.86 -8.49 1.54
C PRO A 345 -18.71 -9.41 2.75
N ARG A 346 -18.27 -10.67 2.55
CA ARG A 346 -17.97 -11.63 3.61
C ARG A 346 -16.53 -11.55 4.10
N SER A 347 -15.67 -10.82 3.41
CA SER A 347 -14.28 -10.60 3.84
C SER A 347 -14.25 -9.52 4.92
N ALA A 348 -13.56 -9.82 6.01
CA ALA A 348 -13.30 -8.90 7.11
C ALA A 348 -11.97 -8.14 6.96
N VAL A 349 -11.29 -8.30 5.82
CA VAL A 349 -9.97 -7.72 5.53
C VAL A 349 -10.01 -6.79 4.31
N SER A 350 -9.00 -5.93 4.18
CA SER A 350 -8.65 -5.19 2.95
C SER A 350 -7.51 -5.92 2.24
N HIS A 351 -7.34 -5.77 0.93
CA HIS A 351 -6.47 -6.68 0.16
C HIS A 351 -5.23 -5.96 -0.37
N ILE A 352 -4.04 -6.46 -0.05
CA ILE A 352 -2.74 -5.90 -0.49
C ILE A 352 -1.91 -6.99 -1.19
N LEU A 353 -1.02 -6.61 -2.12
CA LEU A 353 -0.22 -7.62 -2.88
C LEU A 353 1.21 -7.81 -2.36
N SER A 354 1.72 -6.93 -1.50
CA SER A 354 3.05 -7.02 -0.92
C SER A 354 3.04 -6.44 0.50
N PRO A 355 3.85 -6.95 1.46
CA PRO A 355 3.89 -6.38 2.80
C PRO A 355 4.41 -4.94 2.74
N SER A 356 4.02 -4.12 3.71
CA SER A 356 4.40 -2.71 3.72
C SER A 356 4.67 -2.21 5.13
N ILE A 357 5.72 -1.42 5.31
CA ILE A 357 5.99 -0.69 6.55
C ILE A 357 5.62 0.79 6.34
N HIS A 358 4.70 1.30 7.15
CA HIS A 358 4.41 2.73 7.20
C HIS A 358 5.51 3.49 7.94
N HIS A 359 5.82 3.07 9.18
CA HIS A 359 6.92 3.60 9.98
C HIS A 359 7.35 2.58 11.06
N VAL A 360 8.48 2.87 11.71
CA VAL A 360 8.99 2.09 12.84
C VAL A 360 9.00 2.96 14.10
N GLU A 361 8.60 2.38 15.23
CA GLU A 361 8.76 2.97 16.55
C GLU A 361 9.80 2.18 17.35
N VAL A 362 10.67 2.90 18.06
CA VAL A 362 11.70 2.31 18.92
C VAL A 362 11.24 2.40 20.36
N ASP A 363 11.01 1.25 20.98
CA ASP A 363 10.66 1.14 22.39
C ASP A 363 11.91 0.76 23.21
N GLU A 364 12.63 1.80 23.65
CA GLU A 364 13.81 1.63 24.51
C GLU A 364 13.46 1.05 25.89
N LEU A 365 12.21 1.19 26.36
CA LEU A 365 11.80 0.70 27.68
C LEU A 365 11.67 -0.81 27.71
N ASN A 366 11.27 -1.40 26.59
CA ASN A 366 11.08 -2.84 26.47
C ASN A 366 12.16 -3.53 25.61
N ASP A 367 13.17 -2.80 25.16
CA ASP A 367 14.17 -3.27 24.18
C ASP A 367 13.49 -3.87 22.93
N GLN A 368 12.52 -3.13 22.38
CA GLN A 368 11.66 -3.56 21.27
C GLN A 368 11.64 -2.57 20.11
N ILE A 369 11.28 -3.09 18.94
CA ILE A 369 10.81 -2.30 17.80
C ILE A 369 9.37 -2.67 17.46
N ASN A 370 8.57 -1.65 17.18
CA ASN A 370 7.23 -1.81 16.63
C ASN A 370 7.26 -1.38 15.17
N LEU A 371 6.94 -2.29 14.25
CA LEU A 371 6.75 -1.97 12.85
C LEU A 371 5.25 -1.78 12.63
N ILE A 372 4.86 -0.58 12.19
CA ILE A 372 3.46 -0.24 11.89
C ILE A 372 3.31 -0.24 10.38
N GLY A 373 2.30 -0.95 9.85
CA GLY A 373 2.16 -1.12 8.40
C GLY A 373 1.02 -2.04 7.97
N ALA A 374 1.24 -2.81 6.92
CA ALA A 374 0.30 -3.77 6.36
C ALA A 374 1.03 -5.09 6.06
N PHE A 375 0.83 -6.09 6.91
CA PHE A 375 1.62 -7.34 6.94
C PHE A 375 0.78 -8.61 6.73
N GLY A 376 -0.54 -8.52 6.92
CA GLY A 376 -1.41 -9.69 6.91
C GLY A 376 -1.17 -10.63 8.10
N ARG A 377 -1.87 -11.75 8.14
CA ARG A 377 -1.78 -12.71 9.26
C ARG A 377 -0.61 -13.69 9.16
N THR A 378 -0.04 -13.85 7.97
CA THR A 378 1.02 -14.84 7.73
C THR A 378 2.34 -14.29 8.25
N GLN A 379 2.84 -14.88 9.34
CA GLN A 379 4.11 -14.46 9.92
C GLN A 379 5.28 -14.75 8.97
N GLY A 380 6.12 -13.73 8.76
CA GLY A 380 7.41 -13.85 8.09
C GLY A 380 8.57 -13.49 9.00
N LYS A 381 9.58 -12.85 8.40
CA LYS A 381 10.83 -12.47 9.07
C LYS A 381 11.00 -10.96 9.10
N VAL A 382 11.63 -10.46 10.15
CA VAL A 382 11.99 -9.04 10.28
C VAL A 382 13.50 -8.92 10.34
N PHE A 383 14.07 -7.96 9.63
CA PHE A 383 15.50 -7.70 9.63
C PHE A 383 15.78 -6.26 10.03
N VAL A 384 16.83 -6.07 10.84
CA VAL A 384 17.42 -4.76 11.11
C VAL A 384 18.90 -4.84 10.75
N ASN A 385 19.32 -4.02 9.79
CA ASN A 385 20.69 -3.96 9.28
C ASN A 385 21.24 -5.36 8.93
N GLY A 386 20.42 -6.16 8.23
CA GLY A 386 20.78 -7.52 7.80
C GLY A 386 20.69 -8.59 8.88
N SER A 387 20.38 -8.24 10.13
CA SER A 387 20.22 -9.22 11.21
C SER A 387 18.75 -9.54 11.46
N GLU A 388 18.38 -10.80 11.27
CA GLU A 388 17.03 -11.31 11.58
C GLU A 388 16.70 -11.04 13.06
N ARG A 389 15.51 -10.52 13.33
CA ARG A 389 14.98 -10.22 14.66
C ARG A 389 13.95 -11.26 15.07
N GLN A 390 13.91 -11.57 16.36
CA GLN A 390 12.89 -12.39 16.98
C GLN A 390 11.57 -11.61 17.05
N VAL A 391 10.59 -12.07 16.26
CA VAL A 391 9.21 -11.61 16.33
C VAL A 391 8.56 -12.10 17.61
N THR A 392 8.06 -11.18 18.44
CA THR A 392 7.32 -11.49 19.68
C THR A 392 5.81 -11.39 19.48
N ARG A 393 5.36 -10.56 18.52
CA ARG A 393 3.95 -10.38 18.16
C ARG A 393 3.84 -10.08 16.67
N TRP A 394 2.88 -10.73 16.00
CA TRP A 394 2.57 -10.51 14.59
C TRP A 394 1.06 -10.32 14.41
N GLU A 395 0.68 -9.17 13.86
CA GLU A 395 -0.70 -8.80 13.54
C GLU A 395 -0.74 -8.18 12.13
N HIS A 396 -1.96 -7.97 11.61
CA HIS A 396 -2.15 -7.43 10.27
C HIS A 396 -1.45 -6.08 10.06
N GLU A 397 -1.36 -5.24 11.11
CA GLU A 397 -0.82 -3.87 11.01
C GLU A 397 0.33 -3.58 11.96
N LEU A 398 0.69 -4.54 12.82
CA LEU A 398 1.70 -4.37 13.85
C LEU A 398 2.57 -5.63 13.95
N ILE A 399 3.88 -5.43 13.86
CA ILE A 399 4.86 -6.45 14.24
C ILE A 399 5.70 -5.90 15.39
N VAL A 400 5.88 -6.69 16.44
CA VAL A 400 6.79 -6.36 17.56
C VAL A 400 7.95 -7.34 17.53
N CYS A 401 9.17 -6.83 17.59
CA CYS A 401 10.39 -7.62 17.62
C CYS A 401 11.35 -7.14 18.72
N ASP A 402 12.32 -7.98 19.07
CA ASP A 402 13.46 -7.57 19.89
C ASP A 402 14.30 -6.49 19.18
N LEU A 403 14.90 -5.62 19.98
CA LEU A 403 15.87 -4.63 19.55
C LEU A 403 17.12 -4.68 20.43
N PRO A 404 18.27 -5.14 19.92
CA PRO A 404 19.52 -5.08 20.65
C PRO A 404 19.83 -3.65 21.06
N ARG A 405 20.36 -3.47 22.28
CA ARG A 405 20.80 -2.16 22.76
C ARG A 405 21.99 -1.64 21.96
N VAL A 406 22.88 -2.48 21.48
CA VAL A 406 24.13 -2.12 20.78
C VAL A 406 24.45 -3.14 19.68
N GLY A 407 25.35 -2.76 18.76
CA GLY A 407 25.88 -3.66 17.76
C GLY A 407 24.97 -3.87 16.55
N THR A 408 25.23 -4.94 15.78
CA THR A 408 24.46 -5.22 14.57
C THR A 408 22.99 -5.46 14.90
N GLY A 409 22.10 -4.81 14.16
CA GLY A 409 20.66 -4.89 14.38
C GLY A 409 20.12 -3.91 15.42
N SER A 410 20.95 -3.07 16.06
CA SER A 410 20.46 -2.04 16.99
C SER A 410 20.00 -0.75 16.30
N HIS A 411 20.40 -0.52 15.05
CA HIS A 411 19.99 0.59 14.19
C HIS A 411 20.26 0.20 12.72
N GLY A 412 19.79 1.00 11.75
CA GLY A 412 19.98 0.78 10.32
C GLY A 412 18.69 0.44 9.57
N PRO A 413 18.81 -0.04 8.31
CA PRO A 413 17.65 -0.38 7.48
C PRO A 413 16.80 -1.48 8.11
N VAL A 414 15.48 -1.35 8.01
CA VAL A 414 14.47 -2.26 8.55
C VAL A 414 13.55 -2.71 7.42
N TRP A 415 13.32 -4.01 7.30
CA TRP A 415 12.36 -4.57 6.34
C TRP A 415 11.74 -5.87 6.86
N VAL A 416 10.63 -6.25 6.24
CA VAL A 416 9.91 -7.51 6.46
C VAL A 416 10.08 -8.40 5.22
N GLU A 417 10.27 -9.71 5.42
CA GLU A 417 10.28 -10.71 4.35
C GLU A 417 9.11 -11.68 4.50
N LEU A 418 8.37 -11.89 3.41
CA LEU A 418 7.30 -12.89 3.28
C LEU A 418 7.63 -13.81 2.10
N GLY A 419 8.40 -14.88 2.34
CA GLY A 419 8.97 -15.69 1.26
C GLY A 419 10.18 -14.98 0.66
N ALA A 420 10.19 -14.76 -0.65
CA ALA A 420 11.18 -13.90 -1.33
C ALA A 420 10.65 -12.49 -1.64
N ASP A 421 9.42 -12.16 -1.21
CA ASP A 421 8.87 -10.80 -1.27
C ASP A 421 9.33 -10.00 -0.05
N HIS A 422 9.57 -8.70 -0.25
CA HIS A 422 10.07 -7.80 0.79
C HIS A 422 9.17 -6.57 0.89
N SER A 423 8.98 -6.07 2.10
CA SER A 423 8.37 -4.76 2.30
C SER A 423 9.29 -3.64 1.85
N ASN A 424 8.74 -2.45 1.64
CA ASN A 424 9.55 -1.23 1.59
C ASN A 424 10.44 -1.11 2.83
N ARG A 425 11.67 -0.57 2.66
CA ARG A 425 12.57 -0.30 3.79
C ARG A 425 12.18 0.95 4.56
N ARG A 426 12.49 0.89 5.86
CA ARG A 426 12.59 2.03 6.78
C ARG A 426 14.00 2.07 7.37
N THR A 427 14.32 3.10 8.13
CA THR A 427 15.63 3.19 8.79
C THR A 427 15.46 3.62 10.23
N ILE A 428 16.07 2.89 11.17
CA ILE A 428 16.29 3.37 12.52
C ILE A 428 17.60 4.17 12.50
N SER A 429 17.48 5.49 12.59
CA SER A 429 18.62 6.39 12.69
C SER A 429 19.08 6.49 14.14
N GLN A 430 20.37 6.72 14.35
CA GLN A 430 20.97 6.85 15.67
C GLN A 430 21.81 8.13 15.78
N TRP A 431 21.76 8.77 16.95
CA TRP A 431 22.65 9.89 17.31
C TRP A 431 23.37 9.57 18.59
N ASN A 432 24.70 9.63 18.56
CA ASN A 432 25.57 9.50 19.72
C ASN A 432 26.16 10.86 20.07
N MET A 433 25.85 11.39 21.24
CA MET A 433 26.21 12.74 21.61
C MET A 433 26.85 12.81 22.98
N ARG A 434 27.97 13.54 23.05
CA ARG A 434 28.65 13.90 24.28
C ARG A 434 28.48 15.40 24.51
N ILE A 435 27.98 15.76 25.68
CA ILE A 435 27.80 17.15 26.12
C ILE A 435 28.70 17.36 27.32
N ASP A 436 29.67 18.26 27.22
CA ASP A 436 30.50 18.65 28.35
C ASP A 436 29.74 19.69 29.19
N THR A 437 29.63 19.40 30.49
CA THR A 437 28.88 20.20 31.48
C THR A 437 29.87 20.91 32.39
N HIS A 438 29.67 22.21 32.61
CA HIS A 438 30.39 22.99 33.59
C HIS A 438 29.39 23.85 34.36
N TRP A 439 29.03 23.41 35.57
CA TRP A 439 28.18 24.18 36.49
C TRP A 439 29.07 24.96 37.45
N PHE A 440 28.80 26.25 37.64
CA PHE A 440 29.63 27.16 38.43
C PHE A 440 28.77 28.17 39.18
N ARG A 441 29.35 28.80 40.20
CA ARG A 441 28.73 29.97 40.86
C ARG A 441 29.53 31.22 40.56
N GLN A 442 28.92 32.20 39.88
CA GLN A 442 29.57 33.50 39.59
C GLN A 442 30.13 34.19 40.84
N ASN A 443 29.42 34.07 41.98
CA ASN A 443 29.83 34.69 43.24
C ASN A 443 30.95 33.94 43.98
N TYR A 444 31.27 32.71 43.55
CA TYR A 444 32.31 31.87 44.15
C TYR A 444 33.22 31.29 43.06
N PRO A 445 33.97 32.14 42.33
CA PRO A 445 34.84 31.70 41.25
C PRO A 445 35.84 30.64 41.74
N GLY A 446 35.97 29.56 40.97
CA GLY A 446 36.83 28.42 41.33
C GLY A 446 36.06 27.25 41.94
N LEU A 447 34.80 27.41 42.34
CA LEU A 447 33.90 26.30 42.67
C LEU A 447 33.12 25.85 41.43
N ALA A 448 33.21 24.57 41.08
CA ALA A 448 32.55 24.01 39.91
C ALA A 448 32.09 22.55 40.09
N VAL A 449 31.11 22.16 39.28
CA VAL A 449 30.73 20.76 39.05
C VAL A 449 30.88 20.46 37.56
N ASP A 450 31.79 19.55 37.24
CA ASP A 450 32.20 19.25 35.88
C ASP A 450 31.90 17.80 35.50
N GLY A 451 31.56 17.59 34.23
CA GLY A 451 31.60 16.25 33.65
C GLY A 451 30.72 16.06 32.42
N PRO A 452 30.85 14.92 31.74
CA PRO A 452 30.14 14.67 30.49
C PRO A 452 28.75 14.06 30.73
N ILE A 453 27.78 14.52 29.95
CA ILE A 453 26.58 13.76 29.62
C ILE A 453 26.87 12.96 28.36
N ARG A 454 26.59 11.66 28.38
CA ARG A 454 26.58 10.80 27.18
C ARG A 454 25.17 10.35 26.91
N THR A 455 24.68 10.69 25.73
CA THR A 455 23.33 10.37 25.29
C THR A 455 23.39 9.61 23.99
N ARG A 456 22.42 8.72 23.83
CA ARG A 456 22.18 8.04 22.58
C ARG A 456 20.69 7.98 22.34
N TRP A 457 20.26 8.31 21.13
CA TRP A 457 18.87 8.28 20.71
C TRP A 457 18.72 7.47 19.44
N ARG A 458 17.58 6.79 19.29
CA ARG A 458 17.22 6.02 18.09
C ARG A 458 15.79 6.33 17.69
N ALA A 459 15.56 6.58 16.40
CA ALA A 459 14.22 6.82 15.86
C ALA A 459 14.16 6.60 14.34
N ASP A 460 12.96 6.29 13.82
CA ASP A 460 12.65 6.40 12.40
C ASP A 460 12.20 7.83 12.07
N VAL A 461 13.06 8.57 11.37
CA VAL A 461 12.83 9.96 10.94
C VAL A 461 12.54 10.07 9.44
N GLY A 462 12.27 8.95 8.78
CA GLY A 462 11.98 8.91 7.35
C GLY A 462 10.62 9.52 6.99
N PRO A 463 10.47 10.06 5.77
CA PRO A 463 9.19 10.56 5.27
C PRO A 463 8.12 9.46 5.20
N VAL A 464 6.84 9.81 5.34
CA VAL A 464 5.71 8.85 5.29
C VAL A 464 4.60 9.28 4.34
N ARG A 465 3.75 8.32 3.98
CA ARG A 465 2.48 8.52 3.25
C ARG A 465 1.40 7.71 3.96
N ASP A 466 0.40 8.41 4.48
CA ASP A 466 -0.73 7.76 5.15
C ASP A 466 -1.63 7.10 4.10
N THR A 467 -1.82 7.77 2.96
CA THR A 467 -2.67 7.29 1.85
C THR A 467 -1.94 7.22 0.51
N CYS A 468 -2.45 6.39 -0.40
CA CYS A 468 -1.90 6.25 -1.74
C CYS A 468 -1.90 7.60 -2.46
N GLY A 469 -0.78 7.97 -3.09
CA GLY A 469 -0.67 9.17 -3.93
C GLY A 469 -0.87 10.51 -3.23
N GLU A 470 -0.80 10.54 -1.89
CA GLU A 470 -0.72 11.77 -1.10
C GLU A 470 0.57 12.55 -1.42
N GLU A 471 0.76 13.75 -0.86
CA GLU A 471 2.09 14.35 -0.72
C GLU A 471 2.86 13.72 0.44
N VAL A 472 4.18 13.87 0.43
CA VAL A 472 5.03 13.28 1.45
C VAL A 472 4.88 14.05 2.75
N LYS A 473 4.69 13.34 3.85
CA LYS A 473 4.71 13.92 5.19
C LYS A 473 6.06 13.68 5.86
N ARG A 474 6.57 14.70 6.54
CA ARG A 474 7.76 14.65 7.38
C ARG A 474 7.37 14.90 8.83
N PRO A 475 6.72 13.92 9.48
CA PRO A 475 6.20 14.11 10.82
C PRO A 475 7.33 14.38 11.82
N VAL A 476 7.02 15.16 12.85
CA VAL A 476 7.90 15.34 14.00
C VAL A 476 8.07 13.98 14.69
N ARG A 477 9.30 13.69 15.10
CA ARG A 477 9.67 12.45 15.76
C ARG A 477 10.29 12.70 17.11
N TYR A 478 10.12 11.73 17.99
CA TYR A 478 10.63 11.76 19.35
C TYR A 478 11.47 10.51 19.59
N ALA A 479 12.50 10.67 20.41
CA ALA A 479 13.32 9.57 20.91
C ALA A 479 13.63 9.79 22.38
N ILE A 480 13.59 8.70 23.14
CA ILE A 480 14.06 8.66 24.52
C ILE A 480 15.53 8.23 24.54
N GLY A 481 16.31 8.71 25.49
CA GLY A 481 17.68 8.26 25.69
C GLY A 481 17.72 6.76 25.93
N THR A 482 18.60 6.05 25.23
CA THR A 482 18.74 4.59 25.40
C THR A 482 19.20 4.24 26.82
N TYR A 483 19.06 2.97 27.19
CA TYR A 483 19.56 2.40 28.45
C TYR A 483 21.01 2.83 28.78
N GLU A 484 21.89 2.91 27.78
CA GLU A 484 23.31 3.26 27.92
C GLU A 484 23.58 4.78 28.04
N SER A 485 22.54 5.62 28.09
CA SER A 485 22.73 7.04 28.36
C SER A 485 23.08 7.24 29.84
N PHE A 486 24.03 8.12 30.14
CA PHE A 486 24.44 8.40 31.51
C PHE A 486 25.10 9.78 31.63
N MET A 487 25.28 10.24 32.86
CA MET A 487 26.04 11.44 33.17
C MET A 487 26.97 11.17 34.36
N GLU A 488 28.21 11.60 34.25
CA GLU A 488 29.19 11.59 35.35
C GLU A 488 29.53 13.01 35.71
N LEU A 489 29.51 13.33 37.00
CA LEU A 489 29.84 14.66 37.52
C LEU A 489 30.80 14.59 38.70
N ALA A 490 31.71 15.55 38.77
CA ALA A 490 32.61 15.75 39.88
C ALA A 490 32.54 17.21 40.36
N ALA A 491 32.24 17.39 41.64
CA ALA A 491 32.31 18.69 42.29
C ALA A 491 33.73 18.94 42.81
N GLY A 492 34.23 20.15 42.62
CA GLY A 492 35.59 20.49 43.01
C GLY A 492 35.85 21.98 43.12
N GLY A 493 37.00 22.27 43.71
CA GLY A 493 37.54 23.62 43.79
C GLY A 493 37.42 24.27 45.17
N SER A 494 37.93 25.49 45.26
CA SER A 494 37.94 26.26 46.49
C SER A 494 37.76 27.75 46.21
N PHE A 495 37.14 28.45 47.16
CA PHE A 495 36.99 29.90 47.12
C PHE A 495 37.32 30.52 48.48
N PRO A 496 38.31 31.43 48.56
CA PRO A 496 38.65 32.10 49.80
C PRO A 496 37.58 33.14 50.18
N VAL A 497 37.11 33.07 51.42
CA VAL A 497 36.21 34.04 52.05
C VAL A 497 36.99 34.75 53.16
N PRO A 498 37.49 35.98 52.92
CA PRO A 498 38.25 36.72 53.90
C PRO A 498 37.48 36.94 55.22
N PRO A 499 38.17 37.04 56.37
CA PRO A 499 39.63 36.97 56.51
C PRO A 499 40.20 35.54 56.52
N ASP A 500 39.49 34.54 57.06
CA ASP A 500 40.13 33.27 57.49
C ASP A 500 39.39 31.99 57.05
N CYS A 501 38.53 32.05 56.03
CA CYS A 501 37.76 30.89 55.58
C CYS A 501 38.02 30.54 54.12
N THR A 502 37.89 29.26 53.77
CA THR A 502 37.84 28.77 52.40
C THR A 502 36.62 27.87 52.24
N ILE A 503 35.73 28.19 51.31
CA ILE A 503 34.65 27.28 50.90
C ILE A 503 35.25 26.26 49.94
N THR A 504 34.93 24.97 50.10
CA THR A 504 35.33 23.93 49.14
C THR A 504 34.15 23.08 48.71
N TRP A 505 34.17 22.63 47.47
CA TRP A 505 33.23 21.64 46.96
C TRP A 505 33.92 20.30 46.74
N SER A 506 33.20 19.21 47.01
CA SER A 506 33.66 17.86 46.76
C SER A 506 32.50 16.92 46.46
N GLY A 507 32.82 15.77 45.87
CA GLY A 507 31.86 14.70 45.59
C GLY A 507 31.88 14.26 44.13
N GLN A 508 31.39 13.05 43.89
CA GLN A 508 31.23 12.47 42.57
C GLN A 508 29.85 11.85 42.45
N ALA A 509 29.28 11.91 41.26
CA ALA A 509 27.93 11.43 40.99
C ALA A 509 27.80 10.83 39.61
N SER A 510 27.27 9.62 39.55
CA SER A 510 26.79 8.97 38.33
C SER A 510 25.26 9.05 38.30
N PHE A 511 24.70 9.45 37.16
CA PHE A 511 23.27 9.48 36.89
C PHE A 511 22.99 8.50 35.75
N ALA A 512 22.19 7.48 36.03
CA ALA A 512 21.76 6.50 35.05
C ALA A 512 20.63 7.05 34.17
N SER A 513 20.46 6.52 32.96
CA SER A 513 19.29 6.83 32.13
C SER A 513 17.99 6.48 32.86
N GLN A 514 16.92 7.20 32.51
CA GLN A 514 15.57 6.87 32.94
C GLN A 514 15.15 5.46 32.53
N VAL A 515 15.60 4.99 31.35
CA VAL A 515 15.34 3.63 30.85
C VAL A 515 15.99 2.59 31.76
N LYS A 516 17.26 2.78 32.13
CA LYS A 516 17.98 1.86 33.02
C LYS A 516 17.32 1.74 34.38
N LEU A 517 16.91 2.85 34.98
CA LEU A 517 16.25 2.82 36.29
C LEU A 517 14.88 2.16 36.26
N MET A 518 14.14 2.26 35.15
CA MET A 518 12.85 1.60 34.98
C MET A 518 12.99 0.09 34.80
N GLN A 519 14.02 -0.37 34.08
CA GLN A 519 14.25 -1.80 33.85
C GLN A 519 14.97 -2.49 35.02
N GLU A 520 15.79 -1.75 35.77
CA GLU A 520 16.57 -2.28 36.89
C GLU A 520 16.23 -1.52 38.19
N PRO A 521 15.14 -1.91 38.89
CA PRO A 521 14.82 -1.36 40.21
C PRO A 521 16.01 -1.56 41.16
N GLY A 522 16.72 -0.48 41.47
CA GLY A 522 17.96 -0.50 42.27
C GLY A 522 19.23 -0.07 41.54
N ALA A 523 19.17 0.26 40.25
CA ALA A 523 20.32 0.76 39.47
C ALA A 523 20.83 2.16 39.91
N GLY A 524 20.18 2.78 40.89
CA GLY A 524 20.60 4.03 41.52
C GLY A 524 19.41 4.83 42.05
N ASP A 525 19.71 5.92 42.76
CA ASP A 525 18.75 6.93 43.21
C ASP A 525 18.87 8.25 42.43
N ARG A 526 19.61 8.20 41.31
CA ARG A 526 20.00 9.34 40.47
C ARG A 526 19.73 9.04 39.01
N VAL A 527 18.95 9.91 38.38
CA VAL A 527 18.46 9.78 37.01
C VAL A 527 18.86 10.97 36.17
N ILE A 528 19.24 10.71 34.93
CA ILE A 528 19.20 11.71 33.86
C ILE A 528 18.07 11.35 32.89
N PHE A 529 17.17 12.31 32.67
CA PHE A 529 16.17 12.25 31.61
C PHE A 529 16.76 12.89 30.37
N THR A 530 16.77 12.14 29.27
CA THR A 530 17.19 12.66 27.97
C THR A 530 16.15 12.33 26.92
N TYR A 531 15.71 13.34 26.18
CA TYR A 531 14.74 13.22 25.10
C TYR A 531 15.22 14.03 23.91
N LEU A 532 14.86 13.58 22.72
CA LEU A 532 15.15 14.25 21.46
C LEU A 532 13.84 14.43 20.69
N ARG A 533 13.58 15.64 20.23
CA ARG A 533 12.51 16.00 19.30
C ARG A 533 13.15 16.42 17.98
N ILE A 534 12.73 15.83 16.88
CA ILE A 534 13.30 16.03 15.54
C ILE A 534 12.19 16.46 14.58
N ASP A 535 12.38 17.61 13.94
CA ASP A 535 11.57 18.06 12.82
C ASP A 535 12.46 18.07 11.56
N THR A 536 12.24 17.08 10.69
CA THR A 536 13.07 16.90 9.49
C THR A 536 12.72 17.85 8.35
N ASP A 537 11.57 18.52 8.43
CA ASP A 537 11.11 19.50 7.44
C ASP A 537 11.76 20.86 7.72
N THR A 538 11.65 21.35 8.97
CA THR A 538 12.25 22.62 9.37
C THR A 538 13.75 22.53 9.68
N LYS A 539 14.30 21.30 9.78
CA LYS A 539 15.68 21.02 10.22
C LYS A 539 15.98 21.59 11.60
N LEU A 540 14.97 21.59 12.46
CA LEU A 540 15.04 22.05 13.84
C LEU A 540 14.67 20.91 14.79
N GLY A 541 15.05 21.06 16.05
CA GLY A 541 14.71 20.10 17.08
C GLY A 541 14.79 20.68 18.47
N ALA A 542 14.60 19.81 19.45
CA ALA A 542 14.84 20.13 20.85
C ALA A 542 15.46 18.93 21.56
N MET A 543 16.40 19.20 22.46
CA MET A 543 17.03 18.24 23.34
C MET A 543 16.56 18.51 24.77
N GLY A 544 15.70 17.64 25.29
CA GLY A 544 15.19 17.72 26.66
C GLY A 544 16.16 17.06 27.63
N LEU A 545 16.59 17.80 28.67
CA LEU A 545 17.52 17.30 29.68
C LEU A 545 17.02 17.66 31.08
N ALA A 546 16.94 16.68 31.97
CA ALA A 546 16.64 16.92 33.38
C ALA A 546 17.38 15.92 34.28
N LEU A 547 17.65 16.34 35.52
CA LEU A 547 18.27 15.51 36.54
C LEU A 547 17.27 15.27 37.67
N GLY A 548 17.29 14.06 38.22
CA GLY A 548 16.61 13.71 39.45
C GLY A 548 17.57 13.03 40.41
N ALA A 549 17.52 13.41 41.68
CA ALA A 549 18.28 12.76 42.75
C ALA A 549 17.49 12.87 44.07
N ASN A 550 17.47 11.80 44.86
CA ASN A 550 16.79 11.81 46.16
C ASN A 550 17.51 12.66 47.22
N ALA A 551 18.82 12.84 47.08
CA ALA A 551 19.64 13.70 47.93
C ALA A 551 20.73 14.40 47.11
N GLY A 552 21.23 15.53 47.62
CA GLY A 552 22.34 16.27 47.02
C GLY A 552 23.60 15.41 46.95
N PRO A 553 24.13 15.08 45.76
CA PRO A 553 25.25 14.16 45.63
C PRO A 553 26.62 14.81 45.89
N PHE A 554 26.66 16.13 46.03
CA PHE A 554 27.87 16.91 46.28
C PHE A 554 27.80 17.55 47.65
N VAL A 555 28.96 17.92 48.19
CA VAL A 555 29.08 18.50 49.53
C VAL A 555 29.80 19.84 49.42
N GLU A 556 29.16 20.87 49.98
CA GLU A 556 29.80 22.17 50.22
C GLU A 556 30.31 22.22 51.65
N HIS A 557 31.62 22.38 51.82
CA HIS A 557 32.23 22.69 53.10
C HIS A 557 32.33 24.21 53.23
N GLY A 558 31.30 24.82 53.82
CA GLY A 558 31.24 26.24 54.08
C GLY A 558 31.95 26.64 55.37
N CYS A 559 32.02 27.95 55.63
CA CYS A 559 32.67 28.49 56.83
C CYS A 559 32.00 28.11 58.15
N ARG A 560 30.72 27.72 58.12
CA ARG A 560 29.89 27.48 59.31
C ARG A 560 29.07 26.19 59.25
N SER A 561 28.94 25.59 58.07
CA SER A 561 28.15 24.37 57.86
C SER A 561 28.80 23.51 56.79
N THR A 562 28.44 22.23 56.79
CA THR A 562 28.71 21.31 55.69
C THR A 562 27.36 20.82 55.20
N GLU A 563 27.02 21.13 53.95
CA GLU A 563 25.67 20.93 53.41
C GLU A 563 25.73 20.15 52.10
N PRO A 564 24.86 19.13 51.91
CA PRO A 564 24.72 18.47 50.62
C PRO A 564 24.01 19.40 49.63
N PHE A 565 24.42 19.38 48.37
CA PHE A 565 23.77 20.13 47.30
C PHE A 565 23.72 19.32 46.00
N ALA A 566 22.88 19.76 45.07
CA ALA A 566 22.80 19.23 43.71
C ALA A 566 23.04 20.35 42.69
N SER A 567 23.72 20.02 41.59
CA SER A 567 23.71 20.84 40.40
C SER A 567 22.41 20.59 39.61
N GLY A 568 21.90 21.64 38.97
CA GLY A 568 20.74 21.57 38.08
C GLY A 568 21.12 21.98 36.66
N LEU A 569 20.30 21.58 35.69
CA LEU A 569 20.44 22.00 34.30
C LEU A 569 19.67 23.28 33.96
N GLY A 570 18.92 23.84 34.91
CA GLY A 570 18.11 25.04 34.71
C GLY A 570 16.95 24.83 33.74
N LEU A 571 16.49 25.91 33.10
CA LEU A 571 15.43 25.88 32.09
C LEU A 571 15.96 25.74 30.66
N LEU A 572 17.27 25.87 30.44
CA LEU A 572 17.89 25.93 29.11
C LEU A 572 17.23 27.04 28.26
N ASP A 573 16.63 26.72 27.11
CA ASP A 573 15.90 27.68 26.28
C ASP A 573 14.40 27.78 26.66
N GLY A 574 13.95 27.02 27.66
CA GLY A 574 12.57 26.95 28.15
C GLY A 574 12.01 25.52 28.19
N PRO A 575 10.76 25.34 28.67
CA PRO A 575 10.09 24.06 28.66
C PRO A 575 9.67 23.65 27.24
N GLN A 576 9.76 22.35 26.95
CA GLN A 576 9.29 21.73 25.71
C GLN A 576 8.57 20.41 26.04
N ASP A 577 7.47 20.15 25.35
CA ASP A 577 6.76 18.87 25.44
C ASP A 577 7.43 17.81 24.55
N PHE A 578 7.62 16.61 25.12
CA PHE A 578 8.12 15.42 24.44
C PHE A 578 7.08 14.31 24.52
N GLU A 579 6.75 13.70 23.39
CA GLU A 579 5.81 12.57 23.38
C GLU A 579 6.43 11.33 24.05
N VAL A 580 5.62 10.64 24.85
CA VAL A 580 5.99 9.35 25.43
C VAL A 580 5.55 8.26 24.47
N MET A 581 6.51 7.48 23.99
CA MET A 581 6.25 6.34 23.11
C MET A 581 5.16 5.43 23.71
N GLY A 582 4.11 5.14 22.93
CA GLY A 582 3.00 4.28 23.34
C GLY A 582 1.95 4.93 24.26
N ALA A 583 2.03 6.22 24.55
CA ALA A 583 1.03 6.93 25.35
C ALA A 583 0.56 8.23 24.68
N ALA A 584 -0.74 8.54 24.82
CA ALA A 584 -1.29 9.85 24.44
C ALA A 584 -0.94 10.94 25.47
N ALA A 585 0.33 10.97 25.91
CA ALA A 585 0.83 11.85 26.95
C ALA A 585 2.15 12.47 26.51
N THR A 586 2.35 13.73 26.89
CA THR A 586 3.62 14.42 26.76
C THR A 586 4.27 14.63 28.13
N ILE A 587 5.60 14.69 28.16
CA ILE A 587 6.38 15.08 29.33
C ILE A 587 7.00 16.44 29.05
N PRO A 588 6.66 17.49 29.82
CA PRO A 588 7.32 18.77 29.73
C PRO A 588 8.72 18.68 30.38
N LEU A 589 9.76 19.04 29.65
CA LEU A 589 11.15 19.10 30.15
C LEU A 589 11.81 20.43 29.80
N PRO A 590 12.75 20.92 30.62
CA PRO A 590 13.73 21.91 30.18
C PRO A 590 14.43 21.41 28.92
N ALA A 591 14.48 22.25 27.90
CA ALA A 591 15.02 21.85 26.61
C ALA A 591 15.90 22.91 25.97
N LYS A 592 16.92 22.42 25.28
CA LYS A 592 17.75 23.22 24.38
C LYS A 592 17.23 23.05 22.96
N LYS A 593 16.98 24.15 22.25
CA LYS A 593 16.68 24.12 20.82
C LYS A 593 17.96 23.73 20.08
N ILE A 594 17.83 22.83 19.11
CA ILE A 594 18.95 22.35 18.30
C ILE A 594 18.68 22.59 16.82
N ALA A 595 19.75 22.77 16.07
CA ALA A 595 19.72 22.82 14.61
C ALA A 595 20.27 21.53 14.02
N LEU A 596 19.70 21.10 12.91
CA LEU A 596 20.10 19.90 12.17
C LEU A 596 20.78 20.30 10.86
N SER A 597 21.81 19.58 10.45
CA SER A 597 22.36 19.69 9.10
C SER A 597 21.45 19.05 8.05
N SER A 598 21.83 19.16 6.78
CA SER A 598 21.08 18.59 5.66
C SER A 598 20.88 17.07 5.76
N ASP A 599 21.89 16.36 6.27
CA ASP A 599 21.85 14.91 6.53
C ASP A 599 21.10 14.55 7.82
N LEU A 600 20.66 15.53 8.62
CA LEU A 600 20.04 15.38 9.94
C LEU A 600 21.02 15.09 11.10
N SER A 601 22.33 15.33 10.93
CA SER A 601 23.25 15.40 12.07
C SER A 601 22.91 16.58 12.99
N ILE A 602 23.08 16.42 14.30
CA ILE A 602 22.84 17.50 15.27
C ILE A 602 24.07 18.40 15.27
N LEU A 603 23.90 19.68 14.95
CA LEU A 603 25.01 20.63 14.86
C LEU A 603 25.60 20.94 16.25
N GLY A 604 26.93 21.10 16.29
CA GLY A 604 27.65 21.54 17.48
C GLY A 604 27.21 22.93 17.91
N ASP A 605 26.93 23.10 19.20
CA ASP A 605 26.43 24.33 19.82
C ASP A 605 26.68 24.27 21.35
N GLY A 606 26.10 25.18 22.11
CA GLY A 606 26.20 25.23 23.56
C GLY A 606 25.02 25.91 24.25
N HIS A 607 25.09 25.92 25.56
CA HIS A 607 24.23 26.73 26.43
C HIS A 607 25.11 27.47 27.42
N LEU A 608 24.79 28.72 27.71
CA LEU A 608 25.45 29.48 28.77
C LEU A 608 24.42 30.35 29.47
N ASP A 609 24.28 30.16 30.78
CA ASP A 609 23.56 31.06 31.67
C ASP A 609 24.43 31.44 32.89
N ASP A 610 23.80 31.98 33.92
CA ASP A 610 24.49 32.48 35.11
C ASP A 610 25.18 31.39 35.94
N SER A 611 24.85 30.12 35.73
CA SER A 611 25.36 29.01 36.54
C SER A 611 25.74 27.76 35.75
N LEU A 612 25.43 27.70 34.47
CA LEU A 612 25.64 26.51 33.65
C LEU A 612 26.24 26.86 32.30
N ARG A 613 27.28 26.11 31.93
CA ARG A 613 27.75 26.00 30.56
C ARG A 613 27.60 24.56 30.07
N LEU A 614 26.91 24.38 28.95
CA LEU A 614 26.89 23.14 28.17
C LEU A 614 27.61 23.38 26.85
N GLN A 615 28.36 22.38 26.39
CA GLN A 615 29.02 22.44 25.09
C GLN A 615 29.03 21.05 24.45
N TRP A 616 28.78 20.99 23.15
CA TRP A 616 28.91 19.75 22.39
C TRP A 616 29.44 20.01 20.98
N ASN A 617 30.05 18.99 20.41
CA ASN A 617 30.40 18.97 19.01
C ASN A 617 29.25 18.41 18.18
N THR A 618 29.31 18.57 16.86
CA THR A 618 28.35 17.95 15.94
C THR A 618 28.24 16.45 16.22
N ALA A 619 27.03 15.98 16.49
CA ALA A 619 26.73 14.56 16.64
C ALA A 619 26.23 14.03 15.29
N PRO A 620 27.07 13.26 14.56
CA PRO A 620 26.67 12.73 13.27
C PRO A 620 25.48 11.79 13.41
N ILE A 621 24.60 11.80 12.41
CA ILE A 621 23.58 10.77 12.28
C ILE A 621 24.21 9.48 11.75
N GLU A 622 23.94 8.39 12.43
CA GLU A 622 24.25 7.04 11.96
C GLU A 622 22.99 6.47 11.30
N SER A 623 23.16 5.89 10.11
CA SER A 623 22.06 5.37 9.29
C SER A 623 20.99 6.45 9.01
N PRO A 624 21.31 7.50 8.22
CA PRO A 624 20.32 8.49 7.83
C PRO A 624 19.16 7.85 7.06
N PRO A 625 17.95 8.44 7.14
CA PRO A 625 16.83 7.95 6.34
C PRO A 625 17.21 8.05 4.86
N ALA A 626 16.99 6.98 4.10
CA ALA A 626 17.19 7.02 2.67
C ALA A 626 16.04 7.81 2.04
N ASP A 627 16.24 9.09 1.70
CA ASP A 627 15.24 9.89 0.96
C ASP A 627 14.88 9.22 -0.39
N ALA A 628 15.73 8.35 -0.93
CA ALA A 628 15.55 7.64 -2.20
C ALA A 628 15.07 6.18 -2.08
N GLU A 629 15.09 5.58 -0.89
CA GLU A 629 14.88 4.12 -0.71
C GLU A 629 13.77 3.79 0.29
N LEU A 630 12.53 4.15 -0.06
CA LEU A 630 11.37 3.35 0.36
C LEU A 630 11.30 2.03 -0.44
N ILE A 631 12.44 1.34 -0.67
CA ILE A 631 12.55 0.07 -1.44
C ILE A 631 12.64 -1.08 -0.47
#